data_AF-A0A842MC18-F1
#
_entry.id   AF-A0A842MC18-F1
#
_cell.length_a   1.000
_cell.length_b   1.000
_cell.length_c   1.000
_cell.angle_alpha   90.00
_cell.angle_beta   90.00
_cell.angle_gamma   90.00
#
_symmetry.space_group_name_H-M   'P 1'
#
loop_
_entity.id
_entity.type
_entity.pdbx_description
1 polymer ?
#
loop_
_entity_poly.entity_id
_entity_poly.type
_entity_poly.pdbx_seq_one_letter_code
_entity_poly.pdbx_strand_id
1 'polypeptide(L)'
;LAPSAFISSLSRLKGIPIILDNHGDLISERELYETGFLRKIYYNIISFLTFKASNRIVCVSNSMMEDLKERGIEEKKIVLCN
;
A
#
# COMPACT_ATOMS: atom_id res chain seq x y z
N LEU A 1 -3.73 6.77 -7.11
CA LEU A 1 -3.50 5.31 -7.24
C LEU A 1 -2.60 4.96 -8.44
N ALA A 2 -3.03 5.15 -9.69
CA ALA A 2 -2.11 4.91 -10.84
C ALA A 2 -0.89 5.88 -10.85
N PRO A 3 -1.06 7.20 -10.56
CA PRO A 3 0.07 8.11 -10.47
C PRO A 3 0.98 7.82 -9.27
N SER A 4 0.42 7.31 -8.17
CA SER A 4 1.20 7.02 -6.95
C SER A 4 2.11 5.82 -7.14
N ALA A 5 1.67 4.75 -7.81
CA ALA A 5 2.56 3.62 -8.13
C ALA A 5 3.67 4.00 -9.12
N PHE A 6 3.37 4.85 -10.10
CA PHE A 6 4.37 5.39 -11.03
C PHE A 6 5.40 6.27 -10.32
N ILE A 7 4.94 7.22 -9.50
CA ILE A 7 5.80 8.11 -8.70
C ILE A 7 6.63 7.29 -7.71
N SER A 8 6.05 6.31 -7.02
CA SER A 8 6.77 5.43 -6.10
C SER A 8 7.84 4.60 -6.82
N SER A 9 7.55 4.10 -8.02
CA SER A 9 8.54 3.35 -8.80
C SER A 9 9.69 4.25 -9.27
N LEU A 10 9.38 5.46 -9.75
CA LEU A 10 10.38 6.43 -10.20
C LEU A 10 11.24 6.95 -9.03
N SER A 11 10.62 7.27 -7.90
CA SER A 11 11.31 7.69 -6.68
C SER A 11 12.28 6.61 -6.19
N ARG A 12 11.87 5.33 -6.23
CA ARG A 12 12.77 4.21 -5.90
C ARG A 12 13.96 4.11 -6.85
N LEU A 13 13.76 4.28 -8.16
CA LEU A 13 14.86 4.30 -9.14
C LEU A 13 15.82 5.49 -8.94
N LYS A 14 15.31 6.62 -8.46
CA LYS A 14 16.10 7.82 -8.14
C LYS A 14 16.72 7.79 -6.73
N GLY A 15 16.52 6.71 -5.96
CA GLY A 15 17.01 6.60 -4.59
C GLY A 15 16.31 7.52 -3.59
N ILE A 16 15.14 8.06 -3.95
CA ILE A 16 14.34 8.92 -3.09
C ILE A 16 13.56 8.04 -2.11
N PRO A 17 13.70 8.24 -0.78
CA PRO A 17 12.98 7.46 0.20
C PRO A 17 11.48 7.76 0.14
N ILE A 18 10.67 6.70 0.12
CA ILE A 18 9.21 6.78 0.09
C ILE A 18 8.68 6.37 1.45
N ILE A 19 7.96 7.29 2.07
CA ILE A 19 7.18 7.06 3.29
C ILE A 19 5.72 7.02 2.84
N LEU A 20 5.09 5.85 2.94
CA LEU A 20 3.69 5.68 2.64
C LEU A 20 2.88 5.86 3.92
N ASP A 21 1.97 6.80 3.91
CA ASP A 21 1.00 6.98 4.98
C ASP A 21 -0.27 6.21 4.65
N ASN A 22 -0.44 5.05 5.29
CA ASN A 22 -1.51 4.11 4.98
C ASN A 22 -2.69 4.35 5.95
N HIS A 23 -3.65 5.13 5.49
CA HIS A 23 -4.90 5.40 6.19
C HIS A 23 -6.05 4.60 5.56
N GLY A 24 -6.33 3.43 6.13
CA GLY A 24 -7.37 2.51 5.66
C GLY A 24 -6.95 1.67 4.45
N ASP A 25 -7.62 0.53 4.27
CA ASP A 25 -7.48 -0.27 3.06
C ASP A 25 -8.52 0.20 2.04
N LEU A 26 -8.05 0.92 1.02
CA LEU A 26 -8.82 1.37 -0.15
C LEU A 26 -9.61 0.24 -0.82
N ILE A 27 -9.24 -1.02 -0.60
CA ILE A 27 -9.92 -2.19 -1.14
C ILE A 27 -11.15 -2.52 -0.30
N SER A 28 -11.03 -2.49 1.03
CA SER A 28 -12.14 -2.65 1.97
C SER A 28 -13.18 -1.54 1.80
N GLU A 29 -12.72 -0.30 1.61
CA GLU A 29 -13.62 0.82 1.32
C GLU A 29 -14.30 0.72 -0.05
N ARG A 30 -13.72 -0.01 -1.02
CA ARG A 30 -14.26 -0.13 -2.39
C ARG A 30 -15.05 -1.39 -2.66
N GLU A 31 -14.91 -2.43 -1.85
CA GLU A 31 -15.86 -3.54 -1.81
C GLU A 31 -17.26 -3.03 -1.42
N LEU A 32 -17.33 -1.95 -0.63
CA LEU A 32 -18.56 -1.20 -0.34
C LEU A 32 -19.21 -0.50 -1.56
N TYR A 33 -18.49 -0.30 -2.67
CA TYR A 33 -18.98 0.47 -3.84
C TYR A 33 -19.10 -0.35 -5.14
N GLU A 34 -19.23 -1.68 -5.05
CA GLU A 34 -19.50 -2.58 -6.20
C GLU A 34 -18.59 -2.37 -7.43
N THR A 35 -17.28 -2.23 -7.21
CA THR A 35 -16.36 -2.14 -8.35
C THR A 35 -16.19 -3.49 -9.06
N GLY A 36 -16.32 -3.51 -10.39
CA GLY A 36 -16.21 -4.74 -11.20
C GLY A 36 -14.90 -5.50 -11.02
N PHE A 37 -14.94 -6.83 -11.17
CA PHE A 37 -13.87 -7.79 -10.86
C PHE A 37 -12.48 -7.41 -11.41
N LEU A 38 -12.38 -6.99 -12.68
CA LEU A 38 -11.11 -6.59 -13.30
C LEU A 38 -10.49 -5.37 -12.63
N ARG A 39 -11.33 -4.44 -12.17
CA ARG A 39 -10.89 -3.22 -11.49
C ARG A 39 -10.33 -3.55 -10.11
N LYS A 40 -10.92 -4.52 -9.41
CA LYS A 40 -10.40 -5.04 -8.13
C LYS A 40 -9.00 -5.65 -8.29
N ILE A 41 -8.80 -6.49 -9.31
CA ILE A 41 -7.47 -7.05 -9.62
C ILE A 41 -6.46 -5.94 -9.91
N TYR A 42 -6.83 -4.96 -10.73
CA TYR A 42 -5.97 -3.83 -11.04
C TYR A 42 -5.52 -3.07 -9.78
N TYR A 43 -6.46 -2.76 -8.87
CA TYR A 43 -6.12 -2.06 -7.64
C TYR A 43 -5.30 -2.90 -6.67
N ASN A 44 -5.55 -4.21 -6.56
CA ASN A 44 -4.72 -5.13 -5.80
C ASN A 44 -3.26 -5.08 -6.26
N ILE A 45 -3.03 -5.15 -7.58
CA ILE A 45 -1.69 -5.10 -8.16
C ILE A 45 -1.02 -3.76 -7.84
N ILE A 46 -1.71 -2.65 -8.07
CA ILE A 46 -1.17 -1.30 -7.83
C ILE A 46 -0.85 -1.10 -6.34
N SER A 47 -1.71 -1.57 -5.44
CA SER A 47 -1.52 -1.49 -3.99
C SER A 47 -0.28 -2.30 -3.56
N PHE A 48 -0.18 -3.55 -4.01
CA PHE A 48 0.96 -4.42 -3.75
C PHE A 48 2.28 -3.81 -4.23
N LEU A 49 2.33 -3.29 -5.46
CA LEU A 49 3.52 -2.64 -6.01
C LEU A 49 3.90 -1.39 -5.20
N THR A 50 2.91 -0.62 -4.75
CA THR A 50 3.12 0.57 -3.93
C THR A 50 3.76 0.18 -2.59
N PHE A 51 3.23 -0.82 -1.89
CA PHE A 51 3.82 -1.30 -0.64
C PHE A 51 5.23 -1.85 -0.83
N LYS A 52 5.46 -2.64 -1.88
CA LYS A 52 6.80 -3.18 -2.22
C LYS A 52 7.81 -2.08 -2.54
N ALA A 53 7.39 -0.98 -3.16
CA ALA A 53 8.24 0.15 -3.51
C ALA A 53 8.57 1.05 -2.31
N SER A 54 7.73 1.05 -1.28
CA SER A 54 7.86 1.91 -0.11
C SER A 54 9.05 1.53 0.78
N ASN A 55 9.73 2.52 1.35
CA ASN A 55 10.80 2.31 2.33
C ASN A 55 10.21 2.14 3.73
N ARG A 56 9.18 2.92 4.06
CA ARG A 56 8.42 2.83 5.29
C ARG A 56 6.93 2.96 4.99
N ILE A 57 6.11 2.26 5.76
CA ILE A 57 4.65 2.27 5.68
C ILE A 57 4.15 2.56 7.09
N VAL A 58 3.54 3.72 7.26
CA VAL A 58 2.91 4.15 8.50
C VAL A 58 1.47 3.62 8.49
N CYS A 59 1.08 2.95 9.57
CA CYS A 59 -0.23 2.33 9.76
C CYS A 59 -0.91 2.94 10.97
N VAL A 60 -2.24 3.06 10.94
CA VAL A 60 -3.03 3.63 12.05
C VAL A 60 -3.64 2.60 12.99
N SER A 61 -3.48 1.30 12.70
CA SER A 61 -3.95 0.23 13.57
C SER A 61 -3.05 -1.00 13.48
N ASN A 62 -3.07 -1.80 14.55
CA ASN A 62 -2.39 -3.10 14.57
C ASN A 62 -2.96 -4.07 13.52
N SER A 63 -4.26 -4.03 13.26
CA SER A 63 -4.88 -4.87 12.22
C SER A 63 -4.29 -4.59 10.83
N MET A 64 -4.06 -3.32 10.49
CA MET A 64 -3.41 -2.96 9.22
C MET A 64 -1.96 -3.46 9.14
N MET A 65 -1.26 -3.51 10.27
CA MET A 65 0.10 -4.08 10.30
C MET A 65 0.07 -5.58 10.02
N GLU A 66 -0.87 -6.30 10.63
CA GLU A 66 -1.06 -7.74 10.41
C GLU A 66 -1.41 -8.03 8.95
N ASP A 67 -2.36 -7.30 8.36
CA ASP A 67 -2.73 -7.44 6.95
C ASP A 67 -1.54 -7.26 6.00
N LEU A 68 -0.66 -6.28 6.27
CA LEU A 68 0.54 -6.06 5.47
C LEU A 68 1.57 -7.18 5.64
N LYS A 69 1.71 -7.73 6.85
CA LYS A 69 2.58 -8.89 7.11
C LYS A 69 2.08 -10.11 6.35
N GLU A 70 0.78 -10.39 6.36
CA GLU A 70 0.16 -11.47 5.59
C GLU A 70 0.36 -11.31 4.08
N ARG A 71 0.38 -10.06 3.59
CA ARG A 71 0.69 -9.71 2.19
C ARG A 71 2.19 -9.81 1.85
N GLY A 72 3.03 -10.24 2.78
CA GLY A 72 4.47 -10.45 2.59
C GLY A 72 5.30 -9.18 2.60
N ILE A 73 4.83 -8.12 3.26
CA ILE A 73 5.61 -6.91 3.50
C ILE A 73 6.53 -7.12 4.70
N GLU A 74 7.80 -6.74 4.55
CA GLU A 74 8.81 -6.89 5.59
C GLU A 74 8.47 -6.02 6.82
N GLU A 75 8.44 -6.63 8.00
CA GLU A 75 8.05 -5.97 9.26
C GLU A 75 8.85 -4.69 9.55
N LYS A 76 10.15 -4.67 9.21
CA LYS A 76 11.02 -3.49 9.39
C LYS A 76 10.56 -2.24 8.62
N LYS A 77 9.67 -2.40 7.64
CA LYS A 77 9.09 -1.29 6.86
C LYS A 77 7.84 -0.74 7.54
N ILE A 78 7.20 -1.48 8.43
CA ILE A 78 5.88 -1.17 8.98
C ILE A 78 6.07 -0.41 10.30
N VAL A 79 5.38 0.72 10.44
CA VAL A 79 5.43 1.58 11.63
C VAL A 79 4.01 1.89 12.06
N LEU A 80 3.71 1.75 13.35
CA LEU A 80 2.43 2.17 13.92
C LEU A 80 2.47 3.68 14.23
N CYS A 81 1.45 4.42 13.81
CA CYS A 81 1.21 5.79 14.21
C CYS A 81 0.39 5.76 15.50
N ASN A 82 1.03 6.05 16.63
CA ASN A 82 0.39 6.26 17.93
C ASN A 82 0.26 7.76 18.22
#